data_AF-A0A225URH0-F1
#
_entry.id   AF-A0A225URH0-F1
#
_cell.length_a   1.000
_cell.length_b   1.000
_cell.length_c   1.000
_cell.angle_alpha   90.00
_cell.angle_beta   90.00
_cell.angle_gamma   90.00
#
_symmetry.space_group_name_H-M   'P 1'
#
loop_
_entity.id
_entity.type
_entity.pdbx_description
1 polymer ?
#
loop_
_entity_poly.entity_id
_entity_poly.type
_entity_poly.pdbx_seq_one_letter_code
_entity_poly.pdbx_strand_id
1 'polypeptide(L)' 'MAVAEWGQCKWIDKTADCDSGLQCVVYSDWYGQCVKKAADTWGQCGGKGWSGSCKNGGDICQWMNAWYSQCVPCK' A
#
# COMPACT_ATOMS: atom_id res chain seq x y z
N MET A 1 -1.58 13.58 14.60
CA MET A 1 -1.96 13.99 13.23
C MET A 1 -1.53 12.84 12.34
N ALA A 2 -2.47 12.04 11.86
CA ALA A 2 -2.16 10.90 11.02
C ALA A 2 -2.20 11.32 9.54
N VAL A 3 -1.34 10.70 8.73
CA VAL A 3 -1.26 11.00 7.30
C VAL A 3 -2.41 10.32 6.57
N ALA A 4 -3.16 11.12 5.79
CA ALA A 4 -4.30 10.65 5.01
C ALA A 4 -3.88 9.73 3.85
N GLU A 5 -4.87 9.09 3.22
CA GLU A 5 -4.65 8.28 2.02
C GLU A 5 -3.93 9.11 0.93
N TRP A 6 -2.92 8.52 0.30
CA TRP A 6 -2.01 9.16 -0.66
C TRP A 6 -1.06 10.22 -0.07
N GLY A 7 -1.09 10.47 1.23
CA GLY A 7 -0.16 11.37 1.90
C GLY A 7 1.23 10.77 2.09
N GLN A 8 2.26 11.61 2.17
CA GLN A 8 3.64 11.16 2.42
C GLN A 8 3.81 10.77 3.89
N CYS A 9 4.31 9.56 4.13
CA CYS A 9 4.57 8.99 5.45
C CYS A 9 6.05 8.81 5.77
N LYS A 10 6.95 8.91 4.79
CA LYS A 10 8.39 8.84 5.02
C LYS A 10 9.16 9.93 4.30
N TRP A 11 10.11 10.48 5.04
CA TRP A 11 11.19 11.38 4.62
C TRP A 11 12.54 10.76 5.04
N ILE A 12 13.64 11.43 4.70
CA ILE A 12 15.00 11.03 5.10
C ILE A 12 15.10 10.96 6.63
N ASP A 13 14.74 12.05 7.30
CA ASP A 13 15.01 12.23 8.74
C ASP A 13 13.82 11.88 9.64
N LYS A 14 12.64 11.60 9.05
CA LYS A 14 11.42 11.36 9.82
C LYS A 14 10.45 10.45 9.09
N THR A 15 9.60 9.78 9.87
CA THR A 15 8.46 9.00 9.41
C THR A 15 7.21 9.45 10.17
N ALA A 16 6.06 9.38 9.52
CA ALA A 16 4.77 9.73 10.09
C ALA A 16 3.82 8.54 9.98
N ASP A 17 3.01 8.36 11.02
CA ASP A 17 1.99 7.32 11.06
C ASP A 17 0.83 7.65 10.14
N CYS A 18 0.36 6.63 9.42
CA CYS A 18 -0.81 6.73 8.57
C CYS A 18 -2.11 6.64 9.38
N ASP A 19 -3.20 7.16 8.82
CA ASP A 19 -4.52 7.04 9.43
C ASP A 19 -4.98 5.57 9.56
N SER A 20 -6.00 5.32 10.36
CA SER A 20 -6.42 3.96 10.71
C SER A 20 -6.86 3.18 9.47
N GLY A 21 -6.21 2.03 9.24
CA GLY A 21 -6.45 1.19 8.05
C GLY A 21 -5.52 1.48 6.86
N LEU A 22 -4.62 2.46 7.00
CA LEU A 22 -3.56 2.73 6.06
C LEU A 22 -2.24 2.13 6.56
N GLN A 23 -1.33 1.84 5.63
CA GLN A 23 0.03 1.41 5.89
C GLN A 23 1.00 2.39 5.21
N CYS A 24 2.10 2.69 5.90
CA CYS A 24 3.16 3.48 5.31
C CYS A 24 3.99 2.58 4.38
N VAL A 25 3.83 2.77 3.08
CA VAL A 25 4.62 2.09 2.06
C VAL A 25 5.85 2.90 1.77
N VAL A 26 7.03 2.34 2.03
CA VAL A 26 8.30 2.97 1.72
C VAL A 26 8.73 2.59 0.31
N TYR A 27 8.78 3.57 -0.59
CA TYR A 27 9.32 3.37 -1.93
C TYR A 27 10.82 3.60 -1.98
N SER A 28 11.31 4.58 -1.21
CA SER A 28 12.70 5.02 -1.13
C SER A 28 13.02 5.58 0.25
N ASP A 29 14.30 5.79 0.57
CA ASP A 29 14.73 6.38 1.85
C ASP A 29 14.12 7.75 2.14
N TRP A 30 13.81 8.53 1.09
CA TRP A 30 13.25 9.87 1.17
C TRP A 30 11.75 9.95 0.87
N TYR A 31 11.13 8.86 0.43
CA TYR A 31 9.73 8.85 0.01
C TYR A 31 9.02 7.55 0.42
N GLY A 32 8.01 7.71 1.25
CA GLY A 32 7.01 6.69 1.49
C GLY A 32 5.63 7.33 1.51
N GLN A 33 4.61 6.56 1.15
CA GLN A 33 3.25 7.04 1.01
C GLN A 33 2.28 6.16 1.80
N CYS A 34 1.29 6.78 2.43
CA CYS A 34 0.19 6.09 3.07
C CYS A 34 -0.77 5.56 2.01
N VAL A 35 -0.86 4.24 1.91
CA VAL A 35 -1.83 3.55 1.08
C VAL A 35 -2.61 2.57 1.95
N LYS A 36 -3.74 2.06 1.47
CA LYS A 36 -4.51 1.09 2.24
C LYS A 36 -3.67 -0.14 2.58
N LYS A 37 -3.71 -0.57 3.84
CA LYS A 37 -3.05 -1.82 4.29
C LYS A 37 -3.61 -3.03 3.56
N ALA A 38 -4.92 -3.00 3.42
CA ALA A 38 -5.70 -3.99 2.75
C ALA A 38 -6.42 -3.33 1.57
N ALA A 39 -6.01 -3.68 0.36
CA ALA A 39 -6.68 -3.19 -0.83
C ALA A 39 -8.03 -3.89 -0.99
N ASP A 40 -9.06 -3.12 -1.35
CA ASP A 40 -10.34 -3.68 -1.76
C ASP A 40 -10.17 -4.48 -3.07
N THR A 41 -11.17 -5.29 -3.45
CA THR A 41 -11.16 -6.01 -4.73
C THR A 41 -10.94 -5.02 -5.87
N TRP A 42 -9.99 -5.33 -6.76
CA TRP A 42 -9.46 -4.47 -7.83
C TRP A 42 -8.54 -3.32 -7.40
N GLY A 43 -8.25 -3.18 -6.10
CA GLY A 43 -7.32 -2.19 -5.56
C GLY A 43 -5.85 -2.59 -5.69
N GLN A 44 -4.94 -1.63 -5.53
CA GLN A 44 -3.50 -1.88 -5.56
C GLN A 44 -3.03 -2.55 -4.26
N CYS A 45 -2.55 -3.77 -4.38
CA CYS A 45 -2.06 -4.57 -3.27
C CYS A 45 -0.54 -4.72 -3.24
N GLY A 46 0.17 -4.11 -4.18
CA GLY A 46 1.63 -4.17 -4.19
C GLY A 46 2.24 -3.33 -5.30
N GLY A 47 3.55 -3.22 -5.24
CA GLY A 47 4.37 -2.51 -6.20
C GLY A 47 5.85 -2.65 -5.88
N LYS A 48 6.70 -1.91 -6.58
CA LYS A 48 8.15 -2.06 -6.44
C LYS A 48 8.55 -1.58 -5.05
N GLY A 49 9.09 -2.49 -4.25
CA GLY A 49 9.53 -2.21 -2.88
C GLY A 49 8.46 -2.43 -1.80
N TRP A 50 7.25 -2.88 -2.13
CA TRP A 50 6.24 -3.17 -1.11
C TRP A 50 5.17 -4.17 -1.56
N SER A 51 4.69 -4.95 -0.60
CA SER A 51 3.60 -5.90 -0.78
C SER A 51 2.57 -5.66 0.32
N GLY A 52 1.37 -5.26 -0.09
CA GLY A 52 0.19 -5.18 0.76
C GLY A 52 -0.64 -6.47 0.70
N SER A 53 -1.75 -6.47 1.44
CA SER A 53 -2.69 -7.60 1.48
C SER A 53 -3.99 -7.23 0.78
N CYS A 54 -4.74 -8.23 0.35
CA CYS A 54 -6.13 -8.03 -0.09
C CYS A 54 -7.06 -8.11 1.11
N LYS A 55 -8.01 -7.17 1.19
CA LYS A 55 -8.97 -7.07 2.29
C LYS A 55 -9.92 -8.26 2.33
N ASN A 56 -10.28 -8.76 1.16
CA ASN A 56 -11.11 -9.93 1.03
C ASN A 56 -10.21 -11.18 1.08
N GLY A 57 -10.48 -12.11 1.99
CA GLY A 57 -9.67 -13.31 2.17
C GLY A 57 -9.65 -14.25 0.96
N GLY A 58 -10.58 -14.08 0.01
CA GLY A 58 -10.60 -14.78 -1.28
C GLY A 58 -9.91 -14.04 -2.43
N ASP A 59 -9.46 -12.80 -2.23
CA ASP A 59 -8.77 -12.05 -3.27
C ASP A 59 -7.27 -12.34 -3.21
N ILE A 60 -6.68 -12.59 -4.38
CA ILE A 60 -5.24 -12.78 -4.52
C ILE A 60 -4.59 -11.50 -5.03
N CYS A 61 -3.45 -11.15 -4.47
CA CYS A 61 -2.65 -10.04 -4.98
C CYS A 61 -1.93 -10.48 -6.25
N GLN A 62 -2.52 -10.21 -7.41
CA GLN A 62 -1.95 -10.54 -8.70
C GLN A 62 -0.94 -9.49 -9.11
N TRP A 63 0.30 -9.91 -9.30
CA TRP A 63 1.34 -9.07 -9.87
C TRP A 63 0.97 -8.70 -11.31
N MET A 64 0.82 -7.40 -11.59
CA MET A 64 0.56 -6.89 -12.94
C MET A 64 1.86 -6.41 -13.59
N ASN A 65 2.63 -5.61 -12.84
CA ASN A 65 3.93 -5.12 -13.28
C ASN A 65 4.81 -4.80 -12.06
N ALA A 66 6.06 -4.41 -12.32
CA ALA A 66 7.03 -4.12 -11.27
C ALA A 66 6.53 -3.09 -10.23
N TRP A 67 5.67 -2.15 -10.62
CA TRP A 67 5.19 -1.05 -9.78
C TRP A 67 3.75 -1.20 -9.31
N TYR A 68 3.01 -2.18 -9.83
CA TYR A 68 1.58 -2.34 -9.61
C TYR A 68 1.22 -3.83 -9.52
N SER A 69 0.62 -4.21 -8.41
CA SER A 69 -0.07 -5.47 -8.20
C SER A 69 -1.51 -5.16 -7.82
N GLN A 70 -2.46 -5.91 -8.36
CA GLN A 70 -3.89 -5.70 -8.16
C GLN A 70 -4.51 -6.86 -7.39
N CYS A 71 -5.36 -6.55 -6.42
CA CYS A 71 -6.21 -7.58 -5.81
C CYS A 71 -7.23 -8.05 -6.82
N VAL A 72 -7.14 -9.30 -7.24
CA VAL A 72 -8.13 -9.91 -8.12
C VAL A 72 -8.86 -11.02 -7.35
N PRO A 73 -10.18 -11.15 -7.54
CA PRO A 73 -10.94 -12.18 -6.86
C PRO A 73 -10.55 -13.56 -7.39
N CYS A 74 -10.15 -14.47 -6.49
CA CYS A 74 -10.00 -15.89 -6.81
C CYS A 74 -11.42 -16.48 -6.88
N LYS A 75 -11.89 -16.80 -8.08
CA LYS A 75 -13.18 -17.46 -8.28
C LYS A 75 -13.11 -18.93 -7.88
#